data_AF-A0A4Y7SLF8-F1
#
_entry.id   AF-A0A4Y7SLF8-F1
#
_cell.length_a   1.000
_cell.length_b   1.000
_cell.length_c   1.000
_cell.angle_alpha   90.00
_cell.angle_beta   90.00
_cell.angle_gamma   90.00
#
_symmetry.space_group_name_H-M   'P 1'
#
loop_
_entity.id
_entity.type
_entity.pdbx_description
1 polymer ?
#
loop_
_entity_poly.entity_id
_entity_poly.type
_entity_poly.pdbx_seq_one_letter_code
_entity_poly.pdbx_strand_id
1 'polypeptide(L)'
;MGRTDGKQVPWQNPHRNAEVQAHDQPAPEDDDAIIQKAHYFGPSKYYCTETACYPCGAVLAWALFDHSESPTNILRFLASLFPTPESRPIYICIDKGCQVFRTAVVNGSFETTWKNTRFIVDTYHYSNHKRTDNLRQTWCNPSPLDGSQLNLVIQETDDHGDLYYKRAFNTQACEQLNAWITGFAGILKRMTIHNFNWFLHAMLYLHTKRVIAAKAAKKAGQAEDGDEVASNV
;
A
#
# COMPACT_ATOMS: atom_id res chain seq x y z
N MET A 1 -23.27 -43.93 24.58
CA MET A 1 -21.92 -43.40 24.81
C MET A 1 -22.02 -41.89 24.94
N GLY A 2 -21.81 -41.36 26.14
CA GLY A 2 -22.00 -39.94 26.47
C GLY A 2 -20.93 -39.03 25.88
N ARG A 3 -21.31 -37.75 25.68
CA ARG A 3 -20.41 -36.65 25.31
C ARG A 3 -19.24 -36.57 26.29
N THR A 4 -18.03 -36.49 25.77
CA THR A 4 -16.87 -36.03 26.54
C THR A 4 -16.78 -34.52 26.39
N ASP A 5 -17.08 -33.82 27.49
CA ASP A 5 -16.90 -32.38 27.64
C ASP A 5 -15.42 -32.03 27.44
N GLY A 6 -15.12 -31.29 26.36
CA GLY A 6 -13.81 -30.73 26.11
C GLY A 6 -13.50 -29.65 27.15
N LYS A 7 -12.60 -29.94 28.08
CA LYS A 7 -12.11 -28.98 29.08
C LYS A 7 -11.46 -27.79 28.38
N GLN A 8 -12.08 -26.62 28.50
CA GLN A 8 -11.53 -25.34 28.08
C GLN A 8 -10.34 -25.00 28.98
N VAL A 9 -9.17 -24.75 28.38
CA VAL A 9 -7.94 -24.44 29.13
C VAL A 9 -7.78 -22.92 29.31
N PRO A 10 -7.25 -22.43 30.46
CA PRO A 10 -7.29 -21.01 30.83
C PRO A 10 -6.56 -20.03 29.89
N TRP A 11 -5.72 -20.55 28.98
CA TRP A 11 -4.97 -19.75 28.00
C TRP A 11 -5.63 -19.73 26.60
N GLN A 12 -6.75 -20.43 26.40
CA GLN A 12 -7.55 -20.24 25.20
C GLN A 12 -8.36 -18.95 25.35
N ASN A 13 -7.83 -17.90 24.72
CA ASN A 13 -8.53 -16.62 24.59
C ASN A 13 -9.89 -16.92 23.93
N PRO A 14 -11.04 -16.63 24.57
CA PRO A 14 -12.32 -16.86 23.94
C PRO A 14 -12.30 -16.09 22.62
N HIS A 15 -12.71 -16.75 21.53
CA HIS A 15 -12.87 -16.13 20.22
C HIS A 15 -13.85 -14.97 20.37
N ARG A 16 -13.34 -13.79 20.75
CA ARG A 16 -13.99 -12.53 20.52
C ARG A 16 -13.96 -12.40 19.02
N ASN A 17 -15.14 -12.49 18.40
CA ASN A 17 -15.36 -11.95 17.07
C ASN A 17 -14.88 -10.50 17.13
N ALA A 18 -13.63 -10.28 16.77
CA ALA A 18 -13.09 -8.94 16.66
C ALA A 18 -13.77 -8.36 15.44
N GLU A 19 -14.74 -7.47 15.66
CA GLU A 19 -15.24 -6.61 14.61
C GLU A 19 -14.02 -5.92 13.99
N VAL A 20 -13.77 -6.23 12.72
CA VAL A 20 -12.72 -5.57 11.95
C VAL A 20 -13.22 -4.15 11.72
N GLN A 21 -12.72 -3.21 12.52
CA GLN A 21 -12.99 -1.80 12.33
C GLN A 21 -12.56 -1.39 10.92
N ALA A 22 -13.48 -0.78 10.17
CA ALA A 22 -13.19 -0.28 8.84
C ALA A 22 -12.15 0.86 8.90
N HIS A 23 -11.28 0.94 7.89
CA HIS A 23 -10.15 1.89 7.77
C HIS A 23 -10.52 3.39 7.82
N ASP A 24 -11.81 3.72 7.86
CA ASP A 24 -12.33 5.09 7.85
C ASP A 24 -12.88 5.55 9.21
N GLN A 25 -12.84 4.72 10.26
CA GLN A 25 -13.35 5.09 11.58
C GLN A 25 -12.23 5.53 12.53
N PRO A 26 -12.40 6.63 13.31
CA PRO A 26 -11.43 7.05 14.30
C PRO A 26 -11.22 5.97 15.38
N ALA A 27 -10.01 5.86 15.91
CA ALA A 27 -9.72 4.94 17.00
C ALA A 27 -10.58 5.28 18.23
N PRO A 28 -11.10 4.29 18.98
CA PRO A 28 -11.76 4.55 20.26
C PRO A 28 -10.77 5.19 21.25
N GLU A 29 -11.21 6.26 21.90
CA GLU A 29 -10.48 6.94 22.97
C GLU A 29 -10.41 6.02 24.21
N ASP A 30 -9.21 5.79 24.75
CA ASP A 30 -9.03 5.05 26.01
C ASP A 30 -8.16 5.90 26.97
N ASP A 31 -8.64 6.06 28.21
CA ASP A 31 -8.00 6.80 29.30
C ASP A 31 -6.53 6.37 29.56
N ASP A 32 -5.62 7.31 29.39
CA ASP A 32 -4.16 7.18 29.56
C ASP A 32 -3.72 7.09 31.03
N ALA A 33 -4.10 6.02 31.73
CA ALA A 33 -3.42 5.66 32.98
C ALA A 33 -2.05 5.01 32.65
N ILE A 34 -1.00 5.80 32.79
CA ILE A 34 0.42 5.42 32.61
C ILE A 34 0.77 4.26 33.57
N ILE A 35 0.63 3.03 33.11
CA ILE A 35 1.20 1.85 33.77
C ILE A 35 2.59 1.62 33.17
N GLN A 36 3.64 1.87 33.95
CA GLN A 36 5.00 1.42 33.63
C GLN A 36 4.99 -0.11 33.49
N LYS A 37 4.95 -0.61 32.25
CA LYS A 37 4.96 -2.05 31.99
C LYS A 37 6.39 -2.60 32.04
N ALA A 38 6.67 -3.43 33.04
CA ALA A 38 7.89 -4.20 33.21
C ALA A 38 8.07 -5.38 32.21
N HIS A 39 7.27 -5.42 31.14
CA HIS A 39 7.31 -6.47 30.12
C HIS A 39 7.53 -5.86 28.74
N TYR A 40 8.52 -6.36 28.01
CA TYR A 40 8.89 -5.97 26.63
C TYR A 40 7.77 -6.22 25.58
N PHE A 41 6.60 -6.67 26.03
CA PHE A 41 5.41 -6.88 25.23
C PHE A 41 4.27 -6.06 25.84
N GLY A 42 4.10 -4.84 25.34
CA GLY A 42 3.02 -3.93 25.71
C GLY A 42 2.42 -3.35 24.42
N PRO A 43 1.08 -3.21 24.32
CA PRO A 43 0.45 -2.74 23.10
C PRO A 43 0.83 -1.27 22.89
N SER A 44 1.60 -0.98 21.85
CA SER A 44 1.66 0.36 21.29
C SER A 44 0.52 0.49 20.28
N LYS A 45 -0.40 1.42 20.53
CA LYS A 45 -1.56 1.68 19.68
C LYS A 45 -1.17 2.73 18.63
N TYR A 46 -0.70 2.30 17.47
CA TYR A 46 -0.73 3.14 16.27
C TYR A 46 -1.92 2.68 15.42
N TYR A 47 -2.61 3.64 14.79
CA TYR A 47 -3.79 3.36 13.98
C TYR A 47 -3.46 2.48 12.77
N CYS A 48 -2.46 2.88 11.98
CA CYS A 48 -2.01 2.11 10.82
C CYS A 48 -0.53 2.28 10.51
N THR A 49 0.00 1.33 9.74
CA THR A 49 1.31 1.43 9.09
C THR A 49 1.07 1.80 7.63
N GLU A 50 1.50 3.00 7.23
CA GLU A 50 1.44 3.45 5.85
C GLU A 50 2.71 3.02 5.13
N THR A 51 2.59 2.43 3.94
CA THR A 51 3.73 1.97 3.15
C THR A 51 3.74 2.59 1.75
N ALA A 52 4.94 2.92 1.27
CA ALA A 52 5.18 3.39 -0.08
C ALA A 52 6.07 2.37 -0.81
N CYS A 53 5.65 1.96 -2.01
CA CYS A 53 6.37 1.00 -2.84
C CYS A 53 6.58 1.53 -4.26
N TYR A 54 7.68 1.11 -4.87
CA TYR A 54 7.80 1.18 -6.32
C TYR A 54 6.87 0.15 -6.98
N PRO A 55 6.45 0.36 -8.25
CA PRO A 55 5.61 -0.58 -8.97
C PRO A 55 6.21 -2.00 -9.09
N CYS A 56 7.51 -2.15 -8.94
CA CYS A 56 8.16 -3.46 -8.94
C CYS A 56 7.95 -4.27 -7.64
N GLY A 57 7.36 -3.67 -6.60
CA GLY A 57 7.18 -4.26 -5.27
C GLY A 57 8.31 -3.93 -4.28
N ALA A 58 9.35 -3.21 -4.71
CA ALA A 58 10.39 -2.74 -3.79
C ALA A 58 9.83 -1.68 -2.85
N VAL A 59 10.01 -1.87 -1.55
CA VAL A 59 9.57 -0.91 -0.52
C VAL A 59 10.46 0.31 -0.59
N LEU A 60 9.86 1.49 -0.76
CA LEU A 60 10.53 2.78 -0.75
C LEU A 60 10.63 3.32 0.68
N ALA A 61 9.51 3.35 1.40
CA ALA A 61 9.44 3.88 2.75
C ALA A 61 8.19 3.38 3.48
N TRP A 62 8.14 3.64 4.78
CA TRP A 62 6.98 3.40 5.62
C TRP A 62 6.92 4.44 6.74
N ALA A 63 5.72 4.65 7.28
CA ALA A 63 5.47 5.50 8.43
C ALA A 63 4.37 4.90 9.31
N LEU A 64 4.35 5.29 10.59
CA LEU A 64 3.21 5.01 11.46
C LEU A 64 2.31 6.23 11.53
N PHE A 65 1.02 5.99 11.39
CA PHE A 65 0.00 6.98 11.70
C PHE A 65 -0.64 6.59 13.04
N ASP A 66 -0.52 7.49 14.00
CA ASP A 66 -0.93 7.34 15.39
C ASP A 66 -2.46 7.34 15.54
N HIS A 67 -3.14 8.32 14.94
CA HIS A 67 -4.56 8.61 15.18
C HIS A 67 -5.46 8.32 13.98
N SER A 68 -4.96 8.56 12.76
CA SER A 68 -5.74 8.36 11.55
C SER A 68 -4.88 8.31 10.30
N GLU A 69 -5.35 7.56 9.31
CA GLU A 69 -4.89 7.61 7.92
C GLU A 69 -5.58 8.78 7.19
N SER A 70 -5.36 10.00 7.70
CA SER A 70 -5.96 11.20 7.12
C SER A 70 -5.24 11.64 5.84
N PRO A 71 -5.95 12.25 4.87
CA PRO A 71 -5.34 12.83 3.68
C PRO A 71 -4.19 13.80 3.98
N THR A 72 -4.27 14.54 5.09
CA THR A 72 -3.21 15.46 5.52
C THR A 72 -1.96 14.71 5.99
N ASN A 73 -2.11 13.63 6.76
CA ASN A 73 -0.98 12.79 7.18
C ASN A 73 -0.29 12.14 5.98
N ILE A 74 -1.08 11.65 5.01
CA ILE A 74 -0.57 11.14 3.74
C ILE A 74 0.24 12.22 3.00
N LEU A 75 -0.29 13.44 2.84
CA LEU A 75 0.44 14.51 2.15
C LEU A 75 1.75 14.87 2.85
N ARG A 76 1.78 14.88 4.19
CA ARG A 76 3.03 15.10 4.95
C ARG A 76 4.02 13.96 4.73
N PHE A 77 3.53 12.71 4.74
CA PHE A 77 4.37 11.55 4.47
C PHE A 77 4.97 11.64 3.06
N LEU A 78 4.15 11.89 2.03
CA LEU A 78 4.63 12.05 0.66
C LEU A 78 5.62 13.21 0.51
N ALA A 79 5.39 14.35 1.18
CA ALA A 79 6.31 15.48 1.16
C ALA A 79 7.66 15.14 1.81
N SER A 80 7.67 14.25 2.81
CA SER A 80 8.92 13.74 3.41
C SER A 80 9.71 12.82 2.49
N LEU A 81 9.02 12.07 1.62
CA LEU A 81 9.66 11.19 0.63
C LEU A 81 10.19 11.97 -0.57
N PHE A 82 9.49 13.03 -0.97
CA PHE A 82 9.77 13.80 -2.18
C PHE A 82 9.90 15.31 -1.89
N PRO A 83 10.94 15.71 -1.14
CA PRO A 83 11.08 17.08 -0.66
C PRO A 83 11.31 18.08 -1.80
N THR A 84 12.03 17.69 -2.85
CA THR A 84 12.35 18.57 -3.99
C THR A 84 11.43 18.33 -5.18
N PRO A 85 11.15 19.34 -6.02
CA PRO A 85 10.36 19.18 -7.24
C PRO A 85 10.86 18.05 -8.16
N GLU A 86 12.18 17.87 -8.26
CA GLU A 86 12.82 16.87 -9.11
C GLU A 86 12.65 15.45 -8.58
N SER A 87 12.50 15.29 -7.26
CA SER A 87 12.25 13.99 -6.63
C SER A 87 10.80 13.52 -6.79
N ARG A 88 9.85 14.43 -7.10
CA ARG A 88 8.42 14.12 -7.09
C ARG A 88 8.03 13.28 -8.30
N PRO A 89 7.31 12.16 -8.08
CA PRO A 89 6.85 11.34 -9.20
C PRO A 89 5.73 12.04 -9.96
N ILE A 90 5.63 11.74 -11.26
CA ILE A 90 4.53 12.21 -12.11
C ILE A 90 3.20 11.56 -11.69
N TYR A 91 3.25 10.33 -11.17
CA TYR A 91 2.08 9.59 -10.72
C TYR A 91 2.30 9.00 -9.32
N ILE A 92 1.30 9.12 -8.46
CA ILE A 92 1.22 8.47 -7.15
C ILE A 92 -0.08 7.68 -7.12
N CYS A 93 0.00 6.36 -6.89
CA CYS A 93 -1.16 5.50 -6.71
C CYS A 93 -1.48 5.36 -5.22
N ILE A 94 -2.71 5.70 -4.83
CA ILE A 94 -3.18 5.57 -3.45
C ILE A 94 -4.70 5.43 -3.42
N ASP A 95 -5.21 4.59 -2.53
CA ASP A 95 -6.65 4.28 -2.44
C ASP A 95 -7.50 5.52 -2.15
N LYS A 96 -7.01 6.41 -1.30
CA LYS A 96 -7.66 7.70 -0.97
C LYS A 96 -7.26 8.85 -1.91
N GLY A 97 -6.77 8.56 -3.12
CA GLY A 97 -6.22 9.55 -4.06
C GLY A 97 -7.13 10.76 -4.30
N CYS A 98 -8.44 10.54 -4.43
CA CYS A 98 -9.41 11.63 -4.56
C CYS A 98 -9.44 12.59 -3.35
N GLN A 99 -9.40 12.03 -2.13
CA GLN A 99 -9.45 12.80 -0.90
C GLN A 99 -8.13 13.54 -0.65
N VAL A 100 -7.01 12.88 -0.96
CA VAL A 100 -5.65 13.45 -0.93
C VAL A 100 -5.54 14.63 -1.91
N PHE A 101 -5.96 14.45 -3.16
CA PHE A 101 -5.96 15.51 -4.16
C PHE A 101 -6.84 16.70 -3.74
N ARG A 102 -8.09 16.45 -3.30
CA ARG A 102 -8.95 17.51 -2.79
C ARG A 102 -8.29 18.28 -1.65
N THR A 103 -7.66 17.57 -0.71
CA THR A 103 -6.97 18.19 0.42
C THR A 103 -5.80 19.05 -0.05
N ALA A 104 -5.02 18.58 -1.04
CA ALA A 104 -3.92 19.31 -1.63
C ALA A 104 -4.37 20.61 -2.32
N VAL A 105 -5.53 20.59 -2.99
CA VAL A 105 -6.12 21.79 -3.60
C VAL A 105 -6.57 22.77 -2.51
N VAL A 106 -7.32 22.28 -1.51
CA VAL A 106 -7.89 23.13 -0.44
C VAL A 106 -6.80 23.79 0.40
N ASN A 107 -5.71 23.08 0.70
CA ASN A 107 -4.60 23.62 1.50
C ASN A 107 -3.54 24.36 0.66
N GLY A 108 -3.72 24.49 -0.66
CA GLY A 108 -2.79 25.17 -1.56
C GLY A 108 -1.49 24.42 -1.88
N SER A 109 -1.30 23.21 -1.35
CA SER A 109 -0.11 22.39 -1.64
C SER A 109 -0.10 21.84 -3.06
N PHE A 110 -1.24 21.79 -3.75
CA PHE A 110 -1.28 21.35 -5.14
C PHE A 110 -0.45 22.29 -6.04
N GLU A 111 -0.75 23.59 -6.05
CA GLU A 111 -0.03 24.55 -6.92
C GLU A 111 1.44 24.75 -6.52
N THR A 112 1.76 24.61 -5.23
CA THR A 112 3.10 24.88 -4.70
C THR A 112 4.01 23.66 -4.67
N THR A 113 3.45 22.48 -4.44
CA THR A 113 4.21 21.23 -4.20
C THR A 113 3.88 20.16 -5.24
N TRP A 114 2.61 19.92 -5.52
CA TRP A 114 2.15 18.74 -6.29
C TRP A 114 1.68 19.04 -7.71
N LYS A 115 2.03 20.21 -8.26
CA LYS A 115 1.48 20.73 -9.52
C LYS A 115 1.65 19.77 -10.70
N ASN A 116 2.75 19.05 -10.73
CA ASN A 116 3.10 18.10 -11.80
C ASN A 116 2.84 16.63 -11.41
N THR A 117 2.25 16.39 -10.24
CA THR A 117 1.96 15.05 -9.72
C THR A 117 0.47 14.76 -9.82
N ARG A 118 0.14 13.60 -10.40
CA ARG A 118 -1.23 13.08 -10.48
C ARG A 118 -1.44 12.02 -9.40
N PHE A 119 -2.53 12.16 -8.64
CA PHE A 119 -2.94 11.18 -7.63
C PHE A 119 -3.98 10.25 -8.23
N ILE A 120 -3.57 9.03 -8.55
CA ILE A 120 -4.42 7.99 -9.13
C ILE A 120 -4.92 7.02 -8.06
N VAL A 121 -6.11 6.49 -8.24
CA VAL A 121 -6.74 5.52 -7.33
C VAL A 121 -6.79 4.16 -8.02
N ASP A 122 -6.58 3.04 -7.32
CA ASP A 122 -6.70 1.73 -7.95
C ASP A 122 -8.13 1.47 -8.51
N THR A 123 -8.24 0.59 -9.51
CA THR A 123 -9.50 0.19 -10.16
C THR A 123 -10.58 -0.26 -9.20
N TYR A 124 -10.24 -1.03 -8.17
CA TYR A 124 -11.21 -1.54 -7.21
C TYR A 124 -11.85 -0.38 -6.45
N HIS A 125 -11.03 0.51 -5.91
CA HIS A 125 -11.48 1.72 -5.22
C HIS A 125 -12.19 2.68 -6.18
N TYR A 126 -11.75 2.76 -7.44
CA TYR A 126 -12.39 3.57 -8.47
C TYR A 126 -13.81 3.07 -8.80
N SER A 127 -14.04 1.75 -8.82
CA SER A 127 -15.34 1.15 -9.17
C SER A 127 -16.45 1.49 -8.15
N ASN A 128 -16.06 1.77 -6.91
CA ASN A 128 -16.97 2.18 -5.84
C ASN A 128 -17.34 3.69 -5.90
N HIS A 129 -16.91 4.41 -6.94
CA HIS A 129 -17.20 5.83 -7.09
C HIS A 129 -18.49 6.13 -7.86
N LYS A 130 -19.09 7.26 -7.52
CA LYS A 130 -20.22 7.81 -8.27
C LYS A 130 -19.70 8.33 -9.61
N ARG A 131 -20.16 7.69 -10.69
CA ARG A 131 -19.77 7.98 -12.09
C ARG A 131 -19.99 9.44 -12.52
N THR A 132 -20.72 10.25 -11.76
CA THR A 132 -21.04 11.65 -12.09
C THR A 132 -20.03 12.69 -11.58
N ASP A 133 -18.96 12.30 -10.88
CA ASP A 133 -17.98 13.26 -10.38
C ASP A 133 -16.89 13.56 -11.42
N ASN A 134 -17.04 14.68 -12.13
CA ASN A 134 -16.11 15.14 -13.16
C ASN A 134 -14.69 15.39 -12.63
N LEU A 135 -14.53 15.88 -11.39
CA LEU A 135 -13.20 16.12 -10.82
C LEU A 135 -12.43 14.80 -10.69
N ARG A 136 -13.13 13.73 -10.33
CA ARG A 136 -12.54 12.40 -10.09
C ARG A 136 -12.20 11.68 -11.39
N GLN A 137 -13.01 11.82 -12.44
CA GLN A 137 -12.71 11.26 -13.76
C GLN A 137 -11.46 11.89 -14.39
N THR A 138 -11.27 13.20 -14.20
CA THR A 138 -10.14 13.91 -14.82
C THR A 138 -8.82 13.68 -14.06
N TRP A 139 -8.87 13.63 -12.73
CA TRP A 139 -7.65 13.70 -11.92
C TRP A 139 -7.26 12.41 -11.20
N CYS A 140 -8.21 11.48 -10.98
CA CYS A 140 -7.99 10.28 -10.17
C CYS A 140 -8.22 8.96 -10.92
N ASN A 141 -8.51 9.02 -12.22
CA ASN A 141 -8.71 7.85 -13.04
C ASN A 141 -7.40 7.03 -13.14
N PRO A 142 -7.38 5.76 -12.67
CA PRO A 142 -6.17 4.91 -12.62
C PRO A 142 -5.48 4.73 -13.96
N SER A 143 -6.25 4.77 -15.02
CA SER A 143 -5.90 4.71 -16.43
C SER A 143 -7.13 4.13 -17.10
N PRO A 144 -7.81 4.90 -17.95
CA PRO A 144 -8.87 4.32 -18.74
C PRO A 144 -8.22 3.37 -19.76
N LEU A 145 -8.74 2.13 -19.82
CA LEU A 145 -8.33 1.11 -20.79
C LEU A 145 -8.73 1.47 -22.23
N ASP A 146 -9.01 2.74 -22.49
CA ASP A 146 -9.35 3.35 -23.77
C ASP A 146 -8.15 4.04 -24.43
N GLY A 147 -6.96 3.99 -23.81
CA GLY A 147 -5.73 4.56 -24.36
C GLY A 147 -5.54 6.05 -24.14
N SER A 148 -6.45 6.76 -23.46
CA SER A 148 -6.33 8.21 -23.24
C SER A 148 -5.21 8.62 -22.26
N GLN A 149 -4.57 7.65 -21.60
CA GLN A 149 -3.37 7.86 -20.77
C GLN A 149 -2.25 6.87 -21.13
N LEU A 150 -1.61 7.08 -22.29
CA LEU A 150 -0.56 6.22 -22.86
C LEU A 150 0.59 5.90 -21.89
N ASN A 151 0.92 6.78 -20.94
CA ASN A 151 1.99 6.54 -19.98
C ASN A 151 1.63 5.50 -18.90
N LEU A 152 0.37 5.07 -18.80
CA LEU A 152 -0.10 4.11 -17.80
C LEU A 152 -0.60 2.78 -18.40
N VAL A 153 -0.71 2.70 -19.73
CA VAL A 153 -1.10 1.48 -20.45
C VAL A 153 -0.10 1.11 -21.54
N ILE A 154 0.09 -0.19 -21.71
CA ILE A 154 0.82 -0.80 -22.82
C ILE A 154 -0.22 -1.47 -23.70
N GLN A 155 -0.06 -1.33 -25.01
CA GLN A 155 -0.90 -2.02 -25.98
C GLN A 155 -0.33 -3.43 -26.22
N GLU A 156 -1.18 -4.44 -26.09
CA GLU A 156 -0.83 -5.85 -26.30
C GLU A 156 -1.86 -6.45 -27.25
N THR A 157 -1.45 -7.47 -28.00
CA THR A 157 -2.35 -8.20 -28.90
C THR A 157 -2.75 -9.49 -28.21
N ASP A 158 -4.04 -9.81 -28.20
CA ASP A 158 -4.49 -11.09 -27.67
C ASP A 158 -4.23 -12.26 -28.64
N ASP A 159 -4.55 -13.48 -28.21
CA ASP A 159 -4.38 -14.69 -29.02
C ASP A 159 -5.27 -14.69 -30.29
N HIS A 160 -6.24 -13.79 -30.38
CA HIS A 160 -7.16 -13.62 -31.50
C HIS A 160 -6.72 -12.51 -32.48
N GLY A 161 -5.65 -11.80 -32.18
CA GLY A 161 -5.14 -10.70 -33.02
C GLY A 161 -5.76 -9.33 -32.69
N ASP A 162 -6.62 -9.25 -31.68
CA ASP A 162 -7.27 -8.01 -31.27
C ASP A 162 -6.37 -7.20 -30.32
N LEU A 163 -6.36 -5.89 -30.54
CA LEU A 163 -5.59 -4.96 -29.73
C LEU A 163 -6.33 -4.66 -28.43
N TYR A 164 -5.66 -4.88 -27.30
CA TYR A 164 -6.16 -4.48 -26.00
C TYR A 164 -5.11 -3.67 -25.22
N TYR A 165 -5.60 -2.80 -24.34
CA TYR A 165 -4.75 -2.02 -23.45
C TYR A 165 -4.63 -2.72 -22.10
N LYS A 166 -3.40 -2.90 -21.64
CA LYS A 166 -3.06 -3.46 -20.33
C LYS A 166 -2.30 -2.43 -19.52
N ARG A 167 -2.41 -2.48 -18.19
CA ARG A 167 -1.66 -1.56 -17.32
C ARG A 167 -0.16 -1.76 -17.46
N ALA A 168 0.56 -0.64 -17.58
CA ALA A 168 2.01 -0.62 -17.66
C ALA A 168 2.68 -0.94 -16.32
N PHE A 169 2.00 -0.61 -15.21
CA PHE A 169 2.55 -0.68 -13.86
C PHE A 169 1.62 -1.42 -12.91
N ASN A 170 2.20 -2.08 -11.91
CA ASN A 170 1.45 -2.73 -10.85
C ASN A 170 0.96 -1.69 -9.82
N THR A 171 -0.32 -1.33 -9.89
CA THR A 171 -0.97 -0.43 -8.93
C THR A 171 -1.29 -1.12 -7.59
N GLN A 172 -1.12 -2.44 -7.51
CA GLN A 172 -1.44 -3.28 -6.35
C GLN A 172 -0.21 -3.64 -5.50
N ALA A 173 0.94 -3.00 -5.75
CA ALA A 173 2.19 -3.33 -5.07
C ALA A 173 2.10 -3.14 -3.54
N CYS A 174 1.51 -2.03 -3.09
CA CYS A 174 1.29 -1.77 -1.66
C CYS A 174 0.28 -2.75 -1.05
N GLU A 175 -0.79 -3.10 -1.76
CA GLU A 175 -1.77 -4.07 -1.27
C GLU A 175 -1.16 -5.47 -1.07
N GLN A 176 -0.34 -5.91 -2.03
CA GLN A 176 0.42 -7.16 -1.92
C GLN A 176 1.39 -7.13 -0.74
N LEU A 177 2.06 -6.00 -0.51
CA LEU A 177 2.94 -5.83 0.65
C LEU A 177 2.14 -5.85 1.96
N ASN A 178 1.00 -5.16 2.03
CA ASN A 178 0.13 -5.13 3.21
C ASN A 178 -0.38 -6.54 3.55
N ALA A 179 -0.76 -7.34 2.55
CA ALA A 179 -1.13 -8.73 2.73
C ALA A 179 0.05 -9.56 3.28
N TRP A 180 1.27 -9.34 2.77
CA TRP A 180 2.48 -9.99 3.28
C TRP A 180 2.79 -9.61 4.74
N ILE A 181 2.71 -8.33 5.10
CA ILE A 181 2.92 -7.84 6.47
C ILE A 181 1.86 -8.43 7.42
N THR A 182 0.60 -8.50 6.97
CA THR A 182 -0.52 -9.07 7.74
C THR A 182 -0.24 -10.52 8.18
N GLY A 183 0.50 -11.29 7.38
CA GLY A 183 0.97 -12.63 7.76
C GLY A 183 1.80 -12.67 9.06
N PHE A 184 2.41 -11.54 9.44
CA PHE A 184 3.21 -11.38 10.67
C PHE A 184 2.46 -10.64 11.78
N ALA A 185 1.18 -10.31 11.60
CA ALA A 185 0.41 -9.52 12.56
C ALA A 185 0.45 -10.08 14.00
N GLY A 186 0.50 -11.41 14.14
CA GLY A 186 0.56 -12.07 15.45
C GLY A 186 1.79 -11.70 16.28
N ILE A 187 2.97 -11.55 15.66
CA ILE A 187 4.20 -11.14 16.35
C ILE A 187 4.27 -9.63 16.48
N LEU A 188 3.91 -8.90 15.42
CA LEU A 188 3.96 -7.44 15.34
C LEU A 188 3.10 -6.78 16.42
N LYS A 189 1.87 -7.27 16.63
CA LYS A 189 0.91 -6.70 17.60
C LYS A 189 1.34 -6.82 19.06
N ARG A 190 2.34 -7.66 19.36
CA ARG A 190 2.78 -7.91 20.75
C ARG A 190 3.98 -7.07 21.15
N MET A 191 4.73 -6.51 20.19
CA MET A 191 5.98 -5.80 20.45
C MET A 191 5.77 -4.42 21.07
N THR A 192 6.75 -3.95 21.85
CA THR A 192 6.87 -2.51 22.14
C THR A 192 7.10 -1.72 20.84
N ILE A 193 6.82 -0.42 20.85
CA ILE A 193 6.98 0.43 19.67
C ILE A 193 8.41 0.42 19.10
N HIS A 194 9.42 0.42 19.96
CA HIS A 194 10.82 0.40 19.56
C HIS A 194 11.18 -0.91 18.84
N ASN A 195 10.75 -2.04 19.41
CA ASN A 195 10.97 -3.36 18.81
C ASN A 195 10.17 -3.50 17.51
N PHE A 196 8.93 -3.03 17.49
CA PHE A 196 8.09 -3.01 16.31
C PHE A 196 8.76 -2.23 15.17
N ASN A 197 9.22 -1.00 15.44
CA ASN A 197 9.85 -0.15 14.42
C ASN A 197 11.10 -0.80 13.84
N TRP A 198 11.99 -1.30 14.70
CA TRP A 198 13.21 -1.96 14.25
C TRP A 198 12.90 -3.22 13.44
N PHE A 199 11.99 -4.06 13.94
CA PHE A 199 11.64 -5.33 13.32
C PHE A 199 10.94 -5.13 11.97
N LEU A 200 9.97 -4.21 11.90
CA LEU A 200 9.30 -3.86 10.65
C LEU A 200 10.30 -3.29 9.64
N HIS A 201 11.18 -2.39 10.05
CA HIS A 201 12.22 -1.86 9.17
C HIS A 201 13.13 -2.96 8.60
N ALA A 202 13.60 -3.87 9.46
CA ALA A 202 14.43 -5.00 9.04
C ALA A 202 13.69 -5.95 8.08
N MET A 203 12.41 -6.25 8.37
CA MET A 203 11.56 -7.06 7.51
C MET A 203 11.40 -6.45 6.12
N LEU A 204 11.06 -5.16 6.05
CA LEU A 204 10.86 -4.45 4.78
C LEU A 204 12.17 -4.36 3.99
N TYR A 205 13.30 -4.13 4.66
CA TYR A 205 14.62 -4.16 4.05
C TYR A 205 14.92 -5.52 3.39
N LEU A 206 14.70 -6.63 4.12
CA LEU A 206 14.90 -7.98 3.58
C LEU A 206 13.93 -8.32 2.45
N HIS A 207 12.67 -7.89 2.56
CA HIS A 207 11.67 -8.03 1.50
C HIS A 207 12.14 -7.34 0.22
N THR A 208 12.54 -6.08 0.31
CA THR A 208 13.04 -5.30 -0.84
C THR A 208 14.25 -5.96 -1.49
N LYS A 209 15.21 -6.46 -0.71
CA LYS A 209 16.37 -7.20 -1.27
C LYS A 209 15.94 -8.44 -2.04
N ARG A 210 14.99 -9.21 -1.52
CA ARG A 210 14.46 -10.40 -2.20
C ARG A 210 13.72 -10.04 -3.49
N VAL A 211 12.89 -9.00 -3.46
CA VAL A 211 12.17 -8.52 -4.65
C VAL A 211 13.15 -8.09 -5.74
N ILE A 212 14.15 -7.27 -5.40
CA ILE A 212 15.15 -6.80 -6.36
C ILE A 212 15.94 -7.98 -6.96
N ALA A 213 16.39 -8.92 -6.13
CA ALA A 213 17.11 -10.10 -6.60
C ALA A 213 16.25 -10.97 -7.54
N ALA A 214 14.98 -11.20 -7.19
CA ALA A 214 14.06 -11.97 -8.03
C ALA A 214 13.80 -11.28 -9.38
N LYS A 215 13.65 -9.94 -9.39
CA LYS A 215 13.49 -9.18 -10.64
C LYS A 215 14.75 -9.22 -11.50
N ALA A 216 15.93 -9.14 -10.89
CA ALA A 216 17.21 -9.25 -11.60
C ALA A 216 17.37 -10.64 -12.23
N ALA A 217 17.07 -11.71 -11.48
CA ALA A 217 17.13 -13.08 -11.99
C ALA A 217 16.14 -13.31 -13.15
N LYS A 218 14.90 -12.80 -13.04
CA LYS A 218 13.92 -12.88 -14.13
C LYS A 218 14.39 -12.14 -15.38
N LYS A 219 15.00 -10.96 -15.22
CA LYS A 219 15.55 -10.19 -16.34
C LYS A 219 16.70 -10.93 -17.03
N ALA A 220 17.56 -11.62 -16.27
CA ALA A 220 18.65 -12.44 -16.82
C ALA A 220 18.10 -13.64 -17.61
N GLY A 221 17.14 -14.39 -17.05
CA GLY A 221 16.55 -15.54 -17.76
C GLY A 221 15.76 -15.16 -19.01
N GLN A 222 15.12 -13.99 -19.04
CA GLN A 222 14.46 -13.46 -20.25
C GLN A 222 15.45 -13.01 -21.34
N ALA A 223 16.67 -12.59 -20.95
CA ALA A 223 17.71 -12.23 -21.90
C ALA A 223 18.32 -13.48 -22.56
N GLU A 224 18.43 -14.59 -21.82
CA GLU A 224 18.89 -15.89 -22.35
C GLU A 224 17.88 -16.49 -23.35
N ASP A 225 16.58 -16.45 -23.02
CA ASP A 225 15.49 -16.94 -23.91
C ASP A 225 15.34 -16.07 -25.18
N GLY A 226 15.57 -14.76 -25.09
CA GLY A 226 15.53 -13.86 -26.24
C GLY A 226 16.68 -14.04 -27.25
N ASP A 227 17.84 -14.54 -26.79
CA ASP A 227 19.02 -14.78 -27.65
C ASP A 227 18.92 -16.13 -28.40
N GLU A 228 18.23 -17.12 -27.84
CA GLU A 228 17.88 -18.38 -28.54
C GLU A 228 16.87 -18.16 -29.68
N VAL A 229 15.96 -17.19 -29.54
CA VAL A 229 15.01 -16.83 -30.60
C VAL A 229 15.67 -15.98 -31.69
N ALA A 230 16.61 -15.11 -31.34
CA ALA A 230 17.34 -14.27 -32.31
C ALA A 230 18.42 -15.04 -33.11
N SER A 231 18.89 -16.19 -32.61
CA SER A 231 19.87 -17.05 -33.30
C SER A 231 19.25 -18.07 -34.26
N ASN A 232 17.91 -18.13 -34.35
CA ASN A 232 17.16 -19.02 -35.24
C ASN A 232 16.39 -18.28 -36.36
N VAL A 233 16.77 -17.03 -36.68
CA VAL A 233 16.25 -16.26 -37.83
C VAL A 233 17.34 -15.98 -38.84
#